data_AF-A0A6A8LPF3-F1
#
_entry.id   AF-A0A6A8LPF3-F1
#
_cell.length_a   1.000
_cell.length_b   1.000
_cell.length_c   1.000
_cell.angle_alpha   90.00
_cell.angle_beta   90.00
_cell.angle_gamma   90.00
#
_symmetry.space_group_name_H-M   'P 1'
#
loop_
_entity.id
_entity.type
_entity.pdbx_description
1 polymer ?
#
loop_
_entity_poly.entity_id
_entity_poly.type
_entity_poly.pdbx_seq_one_letter_code
_entity_poly.pdbx_strand_id
1 'polypeptide(L)'
;MNTTVLTELINQYGYLAIALLIALENVFPPIPSEVILTFAGFLTLNSELHIIGVIIASTIGAVLGALILYLAGHLLSTERLETILSGKIGRLLHFNDKDV
;
A
#
# COMPACT_ATOMS: atom_id res chain seq x y z
N MET A 1 21.39 -23.42 -10.40
CA MET A 1 20.03 -22.84 -10.48
C MET A 1 19.88 -22.34 -11.91
N ASN A 2 18.93 -22.88 -12.68
CA ASN A 2 18.79 -22.53 -14.10
C ASN A 2 18.27 -21.09 -14.22
N THR A 3 18.87 -20.28 -15.09
CA THR A 3 18.48 -18.89 -15.34
C THR A 3 17.01 -18.76 -15.71
N THR A 4 16.43 -19.76 -16.39
CA THR A 4 15.02 -19.86 -16.77
C THR A 4 14.06 -19.87 -15.57
N VAL A 5 14.42 -20.60 -14.49
CA VAL A 5 13.60 -20.67 -13.28
C VAL A 5 13.62 -19.32 -12.56
N LEU A 6 14.76 -18.63 -12.60
CA LEU A 6 14.89 -17.30 -12.01
C LEU A 6 14.07 -16.26 -12.80
N THR A 7 14.04 -16.32 -14.13
CA THR A 7 13.21 -15.43 -14.95
C THR A 7 11.72 -15.70 -14.78
N GLU A 8 11.27 -16.96 -14.72
CA GLU A 8 9.85 -17.27 -14.44
C GLU A 8 9.42 -16.79 -13.06
N LEU A 9 10.27 -16.98 -12.04
CA LEU A 9 10.00 -16.46 -10.70
C LEU A 9 9.89 -14.93 -10.70
N ILE A 10 10.80 -14.22 -11.36
CA ILE A 10 10.75 -12.75 -11.45
C ILE A 10 9.53 -12.29 -12.24
N ASN A 11 9.18 -12.97 -13.33
CA ASN A 11 8.01 -12.62 -14.14
C ASN A 11 6.70 -12.84 -13.39
N GLN A 12 6.58 -13.91 -12.61
CA GLN A 12 5.34 -14.23 -11.92
C GLN A 12 5.21 -13.52 -10.56
N TYR A 13 6.29 -13.51 -9.77
CA TYR A 13 6.29 -12.91 -8.44
C TYR A 13 6.67 -11.42 -8.45
N GLY A 14 7.30 -10.91 -9.52
CA GLY A 14 7.64 -9.49 -9.63
C GLY A 14 6.40 -8.61 -9.69
N TYR A 15 5.40 -8.95 -10.52
CA TYR A 15 4.12 -8.24 -10.54
C TYR A 15 3.38 -8.36 -9.21
N LEU A 16 3.36 -9.56 -8.62
CA LEU A 16 2.74 -9.78 -7.31
C LEU A 16 3.42 -8.94 -6.21
N ALA A 17 4.75 -8.89 -6.21
CA ALA A 17 5.54 -8.10 -5.26
C ALA A 17 5.26 -6.60 -5.40
N ILE A 18 5.17 -6.09 -6.64
CA ILE A 18 4.79 -4.69 -6.91
C ILE A 18 3.38 -4.41 -6.37
N ALA A 19 2.41 -5.28 -6.66
CA ALA A 19 1.04 -5.12 -6.17
C ALA A 19 0.98 -5.11 -4.63
N LEU A 20 1.71 -6.00 -3.97
CA LEU A 20 1.76 -6.07 -2.50
C LEU A 20 2.47 -4.85 -1.88
N LEU A 21 3.57 -4.39 -2.47
CA LEU A 21 4.29 -3.20 -2.02
C LEU A 21 3.39 -1.96 -2.07
N ILE A 22 2.66 -1.77 -3.16
CA ILE A 22 1.73 -0.64 -3.32
C ILE A 22 0.51 -0.80 -2.41
N ALA A 23 -0.01 -2.01 -2.24
CA ALA A 23 -1.09 -2.23 -1.27
C ALA A 23 -0.65 -1.84 0.15
N LEU A 24 0.59 -2.16 0.52
CA LEU A 24 1.16 -1.82 1.82
C LEU A 24 1.41 -0.31 1.97
N GLU A 25 1.92 0.36 0.93
CA GLU A 25 2.11 1.82 0.90
C GLU A 25 0.77 2.56 1.09
N ASN A 26 -0.31 2.04 0.51
CA ASN A 26 -1.63 2.67 0.64
C ASN A 26 -2.21 2.52 2.05
N VAL A 27 -1.88 1.44 2.76
CA VAL A 27 -2.30 1.23 4.16
C VAL A 27 -1.45 2.09 5.11
N PHE A 28 -0.16 2.23 4.81
CA PHE A 28 0.77 3.08 5.55
C PHE A 28 1.29 4.20 4.64
N PRO A 29 0.69 5.40 4.70
CA PRO A 29 1.08 6.51 3.85
C PRO A 29 2.42 7.20 4.17
N PRO A 30 3.26 6.87 5.20
CA PRO A 30 4.49 7.64 5.39
C PRO A 30 5.56 7.40 4.31
N ILE A 31 5.32 6.57 3.29
CA ILE A 31 6.25 6.34 2.17
C ILE A 31 5.81 7.15 0.94
N PRO A 32 6.70 7.94 0.30
CA PRO A 32 6.39 8.62 -0.96
C PRO A 32 6.13 7.61 -2.09
N SER A 33 4.95 7.66 -2.70
CA SER A 33 4.52 6.71 -3.74
C SER A 33 5.35 6.82 -5.02
N GLU A 34 5.99 7.97 -5.26
CA GLU A 34 6.91 8.18 -6.37
C GLU A 34 8.12 7.24 -6.28
N VAL A 35 8.59 6.92 -5.07
CA VAL A 35 9.75 6.03 -4.89
C VAL A 35 9.41 4.61 -5.32
N ILE A 36 8.25 4.11 -4.92
CA ILE A 36 7.81 2.74 -5.20
C ILE A 36 7.47 2.58 -6.69
N LEU A 37 6.76 3.54 -7.29
CA LEU A 37 6.47 3.51 -8.73
C LEU A 37 7.72 3.65 -9.59
N THR A 38 8.65 4.54 -9.21
CA THR A 38 9.92 4.69 -9.94
C THR A 38 10.74 3.42 -9.87
N PHE A 39 10.77 2.76 -8.70
CA PHE A 39 11.45 1.48 -8.53
C PHE A 39 10.78 0.37 -9.36
N ALA A 40 9.45 0.30 -9.37
CA ALA A 40 8.70 -0.64 -10.20
C ALA A 40 8.96 -0.44 -11.71
N GLY A 41 9.06 0.82 -12.15
CA GLY A 41 9.46 1.15 -13.52
C GLY A 41 10.90 0.74 -13.84
N PHE A 42 11.84 0.98 -12.93
CA PHE A 42 13.24 0.55 -13.08
C PHE A 42 13.38 -0.98 -13.22
N LEU A 43 12.54 -1.75 -12.51
CA LEU A 43 12.53 -3.20 -12.63
C LEU A 43 12.18 -3.66 -14.04
N THR A 44 11.32 -2.95 -14.79
CA THR A 44 11.01 -3.30 -16.20
C THR A 44 12.20 -3.21 -17.16
N LEU A 45 13.27 -2.49 -16.78
CA LEU A 45 14.49 -2.39 -17.58
C LEU A 45 15.47 -3.53 -17.31
N ASN A 46 15.40 -4.15 -16.12
CA ASN A 46 16.35 -5.16 -15.65
C ASN A 46 15.74 -6.55 -15.51
N SER A 47 14.45 -6.69 -15.83
CA SER A 47 13.69 -7.94 -15.80
C SER A 47 12.79 -8.02 -17.02
N GLU A 48 12.17 -9.17 -17.24
CA GLU A 48 11.21 -9.34 -18.33
C GLU A 48 9.79 -8.83 -17.96
N LEU A 49 9.69 -7.94 -16.98
CA LEU A 49 8.44 -7.28 -16.64
C LEU A 49 8.07 -6.23 -17.70
N HIS A 50 6.85 -6.31 -18.20
CA HIS A 50 6.26 -5.37 -19.12
C HIS A 50 5.65 -4.18 -18.37
N ILE A 51 5.84 -2.99 -18.91
CA ILE A 51 5.27 -1.73 -18.39
C ILE A 51 3.76 -1.85 -18.17
N ILE A 52 3.02 -2.42 -19.13
CA ILE A 52 1.56 -2.60 -19.00
C ILE A 52 1.21 -3.52 -17.82
N GLY A 53 1.96 -4.62 -17.65
CA GLY A 53 1.77 -5.54 -16.52
C GLY A 53 2.03 -4.87 -15.17
N VAL A 54 3.08 -4.04 -15.10
CA VAL A 54 3.38 -3.25 -13.90
C VAL A 54 2.26 -2.25 -13.62
N ILE A 55 1.75 -1.53 -14.61
CA ILE A 55 0.64 -0.58 -14.42
C ILE A 55 -0.61 -1.29 -13.86
N ILE A 56 -0.96 -2.45 -14.42
CA ILE A 56 -2.11 -3.24 -13.96
C ILE A 56 -1.89 -3.73 -12.53
N ALA A 57 -0.72 -4.31 -12.24
CA ALA A 57 -0.37 -4.80 -10.91
C ALA A 57 -0.39 -3.69 -9.86
N SER A 58 0.17 -2.52 -10.19
CA SER A 58 0.17 -1.33 -9.35
C SER A 58 -1.24 -0.83 -9.07
N THR A 59 -2.10 -0.77 -10.10
CA THR A 59 -3.50 -0.36 -9.94
C THR A 59 -4.26 -1.31 -9.03
N ILE A 60 -4.10 -2.62 -9.22
CA ILE A 60 -4.74 -3.64 -8.40
C ILE A 60 -4.25 -3.54 -6.95
N GLY A 61 -2.94 -3.42 -6.75
CA GLY A 61 -2.35 -3.21 -5.42
C GLY A 61 -2.91 -1.98 -4.72
N ALA A 62 -3.02 -0.86 -5.44
CA ALA A 62 -3.54 0.38 -4.89
C ALA A 62 -5.01 0.25 -4.46
N VAL A 63 -5.85 -0.34 -5.30
CA VAL A 63 -7.28 -0.57 -4.99
C VAL A 63 -7.44 -1.50 -3.79
N LEU A 64 -6.65 -2.58 -3.72
CA LEU A 64 -6.68 -3.50 -2.59
C LEU A 64 -6.23 -2.83 -1.29
N GLY A 65 -5.15 -2.04 -1.32
CA GLY A 65 -4.69 -1.28 -0.16
C GLY A 65 -5.75 -0.29 0.34
N ALA A 66 -6.40 0.44 -0.58
CA ALA A 66 -7.49 1.35 -0.26
C ALA A 66 -8.70 0.63 0.32
N LEU A 67 -9.06 -0.55 -0.22
CA LEU A 67 -10.16 -1.36 0.29
C LEU A 67 -9.86 -1.88 1.71
N ILE A 68 -8.64 -2.36 1.97
CA ILE A 68 -8.21 -2.79 3.30
C ILE A 68 -8.29 -1.62 4.28
N LEU A 69 -7.78 -0.45 3.89
CA LEU A 69 -7.84 0.75 4.72
C LEU A 69 -9.28 1.20 4.98
N TYR A 70 -10.15 1.13 3.96
CA TYR A 70 -11.57 1.43 4.10
C TYR A 70 -12.27 0.47 5.07
N LEU A 71 -12.02 -0.83 4.94
CA LEU A 71 -12.57 -1.84 5.84
C LEU A 71 -12.06 -1.64 7.28
N ALA A 72 -10.76 -1.38 7.44
CA ALA A 72 -10.17 -1.06 8.74
C ALA A 72 -10.79 0.19 9.36
N GLY A 73 -10.97 1.26 8.57
CA GLY A 73 -11.63 2.48 8.99
C GLY A 73 -13.12 2.29 9.29
N HIS A 74 -13.81 1.43 8.54
CA HIS A 74 -15.21 1.10 8.77
C HIS A 74 -15.42 0.27 10.04
N LEU A 75 -14.50 -0.65 10.34
CA LEU A 75 -14.49 -1.43 11.60
C LEU A 75 -14.16 -0.55 12.82
N LEU A 76 -13.38 0.52 12.63
CA LEU A 76 -13.22 1.60 13.60
C LEU A 76 -14.43 2.56 13.50
N SER A 77 -15.59 2.16 14.06
CA SER A 77 -16.75 3.07 14.12
C SER A 77 -16.39 4.41 14.78
N THR A 78 -17.08 5.47 14.41
CA THR A 78 -16.93 6.81 15.00
C THR A 78 -16.97 6.78 16.52
N GLU A 79 -17.79 5.91 17.12
CA GLU A 79 -17.87 5.70 18.57
C GLU A 79 -16.58 5.14 19.16
N ARG A 80 -15.88 4.22 18.46
CA ARG A 80 -14.58 3.69 18.90
C ARG A 80 -13.46 4.71 18.71
N LEU A 81 -13.49 5.48 17.63
CA LEU A 81 -12.56 6.58 17.41
C LEU A 81 -12.73 7.67 18.47
N GLU A 82 -13.97 8.06 18.81
CA GLU A 82 -14.27 8.97 19.93
C GLU A 82 -13.79 8.40 21.27
N THR A 83 -13.93 7.09 21.51
CA THR A 83 -13.44 6.46 22.74
C THR A 83 -11.89 6.43 22.81
N ILE A 84 -11.21 6.24 21.68
CA ILE A 84 -9.74 6.24 21.59
C ILE A 84 -9.19 7.68 21.69
N LEU A 85 -9.85 8.63 21.04
CA LEU A 85 -9.51 10.06 21.08
C LEU A 85 -9.82 10.68 22.45
N SER A 86 -10.94 10.36 23.09
CA SER A 86 -11.22 10.78 24.48
C SER A 86 -10.30 10.13 25.53
N GLY A 87 -9.55 9.09 25.14
CA GLY A 87 -8.54 8.43 25.95
C GLY A 87 -7.18 9.15 26.00
N LYS A 88 -6.14 8.45 26.50
CA LYS A 88 -4.76 8.98 26.63
C LYS A 88 -4.18 9.52 25.32
N ILE A 89 -4.64 9.04 24.17
CA ILE A 89 -4.12 9.42 22.85
C ILE A 89 -4.64 10.79 22.40
N GLY A 90 -5.92 11.16 22.58
CA GLY A 90 -6.36 12.52 22.22
C GLY A 90 -5.99 13.58 23.24
N ARG A 91 -5.74 13.22 24.51
CA ARG A 91 -5.09 14.14 25.47
C ARG A 91 -3.62 14.42 25.09
N LEU A 92 -2.94 13.46 24.45
CA LEU A 92 -1.60 13.65 23.88
C LEU A 92 -1.63 14.45 22.57
N LEU A 93 -2.66 14.24 21.73
CA LEU A 93 -2.85 14.95 20.45
C LEU A 93 -3.54 16.33 20.58
N HIS A 94 -3.93 16.74 21.79
CA HIS A 94 -4.53 18.06 22.07
C HIS A 94 -5.81 18.36 21.27
N PHE A 95 -6.65 17.36 21.05
CA PHE A 95 -7.99 17.57 20.48
C PHE A 95 -8.86 18.34 21.49
N ASN A 96 -9.40 19.49 21.08
CA ASN A 96 -10.40 20.25 21.82
C ASN A 96 -11.77 20.00 21.22
N ASP A 97 -12.78 19.80 22.07
CA ASP A 97 -14.19 19.53 21.71
C ASP A 97 -14.89 20.67 20.92
N LYS A 98 -14.15 21.65 20.40
CA LYS A 98 -14.66 22.81 19.66
C LYS A 98 -14.46 22.75 18.14
N ASP A 99 -13.81 21.70 17.63
CA ASP A 99 -13.51 21.53 16.20
C ASP A 99 -14.53 20.61 15.47
N VAL A 100 -15.67 20.32 16.10
CA VAL A 100 -16.83 19.61 15.51
C VAL A 100 -18.00 20.55 15.27
#